data_AF-A0A8T1WTK5-F1
#
_entry.id   AF-A0A8T1WTK5-F1
#
_cell.length_a   1.000
_cell.length_b   1.000
_cell.length_c   1.000
_cell.angle_alpha   90.00
_cell.angle_beta   90.00
_cell.angle_gamma   90.00
#
_symmetry.space_group_name_H-M   'P 1'
#
loop_
_entity.id
_entity.type
_entity.pdbx_description
1 polymer ?
#
loop_
_entity_poly.entity_id
_entity_poly.type
_entity_poly.pdbx_seq_one_letter_code
_entity_poly.pdbx_strand_id
1 'polypeptide(L)'
;MVALLPLLIGYYKFFGSSADRYANSISVLENHSVIPLPKLLHMSAMLSIFYLVAEYFWYAAITNMSVAVGTAIYNCSPLFVYCLSVCFLHEQLSFKKAFGMLTSLLGVMLVIMFQDGSNVDSIEGTSIVAGLLMVVSAALYAGYQVSLRLMVGEDFTHSPTLLMLAGFCGLFTIPPWILGSFLMAESPFPLLYESLGLPGTGEGIVLLVLCGILMVVFCAFQPLAICWTSPLETSVGCMLMLPVSGIMDTMVHHTVFSWQCIVGSLLVMGGFVILEARKKKSMPKPQDSDVTFSPCA
;
A
#
# COMPACT_ATOMS: atom_id res chain seq x y z
N MET A 1 7.47 6.97 -5.47
CA MET A 1 8.56 6.16 -4.87
C MET A 1 9.97 6.70 -5.13
N VAL A 2 10.38 6.99 -6.38
CA VAL A 2 11.76 7.41 -6.71
C VAL A 2 12.25 8.64 -5.94
N ALA A 3 11.38 9.61 -5.69
CA ALA A 3 11.71 10.83 -4.95
C ALA A 3 12.17 10.58 -3.49
N LEU A 4 11.89 9.40 -2.92
CA LEU A 4 12.28 9.05 -1.55
C LEU A 4 13.80 8.92 -1.39
N LEU A 5 14.50 8.40 -2.40
CA LEU A 5 15.95 8.21 -2.35
C LEU A 5 16.72 9.56 -2.24
N PRO A 6 16.49 10.55 -3.14
CA PRO A 6 17.14 11.85 -3.02
C PRO A 6 16.69 12.64 -1.79
N LEU A 7 15.42 12.50 -1.34
CA LEU A 7 14.95 13.10 -0.10
C LEU A 7 15.70 12.54 1.12
N LEU A 8 15.89 11.22 1.19
CA LEU A 8 16.62 10.57 2.26
C LEU A 8 18.11 10.96 2.25
N ILE A 9 18.76 10.98 1.08
CA ILE A 9 20.16 11.43 0.94
C ILE A 9 20.30 12.90 1.35
N GLY A 10 19.37 13.76 0.91
CA GLY A 10 19.34 15.16 1.28
C GLY A 10 19.20 15.33 2.80
N TYR A 11 18.28 14.60 3.42
CA TYR A 11 18.10 14.60 4.87
C TYR A 11 19.39 14.24 5.61
N TYR A 12 20.06 13.15 5.23
CA TYR A 12 21.32 12.75 5.87
C TYR A 12 22.49 13.69 5.59
N LYS A 13 22.57 14.31 4.42
CA LYS A 13 23.62 15.30 4.15
C LYS A 13 23.43 16.60 4.95
N PHE A 14 22.18 17.04 5.14
CA PHE A 14 21.89 18.26 5.88
C PHE A 14 21.90 18.04 7.40
N PHE A 15 21.27 16.97 7.90
CA PHE A 15 21.04 16.72 9.32
C PHE A 15 21.84 15.54 9.92
N GLY A 16 22.58 14.80 9.10
CA GLY A 16 23.40 13.66 9.56
C GLY A 16 24.75 14.06 10.15
N SER A 17 25.59 13.05 10.39
CA SER A 17 26.91 13.21 11.01
C SER A 17 27.86 13.98 10.09
N SER A 18 28.91 14.60 10.65
CA SER A 18 29.95 15.32 9.90
C SER A 18 30.58 14.46 8.80
N ALA A 19 30.61 13.13 8.99
CA ALA A 19 31.06 12.16 8.00
C ALA A 19 30.10 12.02 6.80
N ASP A 20 28.78 12.08 7.01
CA ASP A 20 27.78 11.91 5.96
C ASP A 20 27.66 13.13 5.05
N ARG A 21 28.00 14.31 5.58
CA ARG A 21 27.97 15.57 4.84
C ARG A 21 29.01 15.62 3.70
N TYR A 22 30.14 14.90 3.87
CA TYR A 22 31.21 14.80 2.88
C TYR A 22 31.28 13.45 2.15
N ALA A 23 30.51 12.45 2.61
CA ALA A 23 30.47 11.13 2.00
C ALA A 23 29.72 11.13 0.64
N ASN A 24 30.10 10.19 -0.23
CA ASN A 24 29.36 9.91 -1.46
C ASN A 24 27.96 9.39 -1.13
N SER A 25 26.99 9.62 -2.03
CA SER A 25 25.59 9.21 -1.78
C SER A 25 25.47 7.70 -1.47
N ILE A 26 26.26 6.86 -2.14
CA ILE A 26 26.27 5.40 -1.91
C ILE A 26 26.80 5.07 -0.52
N SER A 27 27.89 5.71 -0.07
CA SER A 27 28.43 5.50 1.28
C SER A 27 27.50 6.00 2.37
N VAL A 28 26.73 7.08 2.14
CA VAL A 28 25.70 7.55 3.09
C VAL A 28 24.61 6.49 3.27
N LEU A 29 24.18 5.86 2.18
CA LEU A 29 23.20 4.77 2.22
C LEU A 29 23.77 3.53 2.91
N GLU A 30 25.03 3.17 2.62
CA GLU A 30 25.70 2.01 3.24
C GLU A 30 25.87 2.19 4.75
N ASN A 31 26.22 3.39 5.21
CA ASN A 31 26.37 3.71 6.63
C ASN A 31 25.06 3.60 7.43
N HIS A 32 23.90 3.82 6.79
CA HIS A 32 22.58 3.82 7.43
C HIS A 32 21.74 2.58 7.08
N SER A 33 22.27 1.65 6.29
CA SER A 33 21.58 0.43 5.91
C SER A 33 22.08 -0.73 6.77
N VAL A 34 21.18 -1.37 7.50
CA VAL A 34 21.50 -2.60 8.25
C VAL A 34 21.62 -3.81 7.32
N ILE A 35 20.97 -3.74 6.15
CA ILE A 35 21.04 -4.77 5.12
C ILE A 35 22.10 -4.35 4.09
N PRO A 36 23.00 -5.24 3.66
CA PRO A 36 23.95 -4.91 2.60
C PRO A 36 23.23 -4.48 1.33
N LEU A 37 23.64 -3.35 0.76
CA LEU A 37 23.04 -2.74 -0.43
C LEU A 37 22.78 -3.72 -1.60
N PRO A 38 23.68 -4.65 -1.98
CA PRO A 38 23.38 -5.59 -3.07
C PRO A 38 22.20 -6.50 -2.78
N LYS A 39 22.01 -6.89 -1.51
CA LYS A 39 20.86 -7.70 -1.09
C LYS A 39 19.57 -6.87 -1.12
N LEU A 40 19.64 -5.61 -0.68
CA LEU A 40 18.52 -4.67 -0.75
C LEU A 40 18.09 -4.37 -2.19
N LEU A 41 19.05 -4.21 -3.11
CA LEU A 41 18.81 -4.05 -4.54
C LEU A 41 18.13 -5.28 -5.15
N HIS A 42 18.59 -6.48 -4.82
CA HIS A 42 17.96 -7.71 -5.30
C HIS A 42 16.52 -7.85 -4.76
N MET A 43 16.30 -7.61 -3.47
CA MET A 43 14.97 -7.63 -2.86
C MET A 43 14.02 -6.62 -3.50
N SER A 44 14.46 -5.37 -3.65
CA SER A 44 13.66 -4.30 -4.27
C SER A 44 13.37 -4.57 -5.75
N ALA A 45 14.31 -5.17 -6.50
CA ALA A 45 14.07 -5.57 -7.89
C ALA A 45 12.95 -6.62 -7.97
N MET A 46 12.99 -7.67 -7.13
CA MET A 46 11.94 -8.70 -7.09
C MET A 46 10.58 -8.11 -6.70
N LEU A 47 10.55 -7.28 -5.66
CA LEU A 47 9.31 -6.61 -5.21
C LEU A 47 8.75 -5.66 -6.27
N SER A 48 9.61 -4.95 -6.99
CA SER A 48 9.18 -4.02 -8.04
C SER A 48 8.47 -4.73 -9.20
N ILE A 49 8.89 -5.94 -9.55
CA ILE A 49 8.24 -6.73 -10.60
C ILE A 49 6.83 -7.12 -10.17
N PHE A 50 6.66 -7.63 -8.94
CA PHE A 50 5.34 -7.95 -8.39
C PHE A 50 4.42 -6.73 -8.39
N TYR A 51 4.93 -5.60 -7.91
CA TYR A 51 4.18 -4.35 -7.85
C TYR A 51 3.79 -3.87 -9.26
N LEU A 52 4.72 -3.88 -10.22
CA LEU A 52 4.47 -3.43 -11.59
C LEU A 52 3.41 -4.28 -12.29
N VAL A 53 3.47 -5.62 -12.14
CA VAL A 53 2.48 -6.51 -12.75
C VAL A 53 1.10 -6.32 -12.10
N ALA A 54 1.05 -6.10 -10.78
CA ALA A 54 -0.20 -5.79 -10.09
C ALA A 54 -0.83 -4.48 -10.60
N GLU A 55 -0.03 -3.41 -10.70
CA GLU A 55 -0.46 -2.11 -11.19
C GLU A 55 -0.89 -2.19 -12.66
N TYR A 56 -0.16 -2.93 -13.51
CA TYR A 56 -0.54 -3.13 -14.91
C TYR A 56 -1.95 -3.72 -15.05
N PHE A 57 -2.25 -4.78 -14.29
CA PHE A 57 -3.59 -5.37 -14.30
C PHE A 57 -4.65 -4.45 -13.72
N TRP A 58 -4.29 -3.62 -12.74
CA TRP A 58 -5.19 -2.61 -12.18
C TRP A 58 -5.58 -1.58 -13.25
N TYR A 59 -4.58 -1.00 -13.94
CA TYR A 59 -4.78 -0.05 -15.02
C TYR A 59 -5.56 -0.67 -16.19
N ALA A 60 -5.23 -1.90 -16.58
CA ALA A 60 -5.96 -2.62 -17.63
C ALA A 60 -7.44 -2.85 -17.26
N ALA A 61 -7.72 -3.14 -15.99
CA ALA A 61 -9.08 -3.36 -15.52
C ALA A 61 -9.93 -2.08 -15.58
N ILE A 62 -9.42 -0.94 -15.08
CA ILE A 62 -10.16 0.33 -15.02
C ILE A 62 -10.49 0.94 -16.39
N THR A 63 -9.85 0.49 -17.47
CA THR A 63 -10.24 0.92 -18.84
C THR A 63 -11.59 0.34 -19.27
N ASN A 64 -12.00 -0.79 -18.68
CA ASN A 64 -13.21 -1.54 -19.03
C ASN A 64 -14.20 -1.64 -17.86
N MET A 65 -13.98 -0.91 -16.77
CA MET A 65 -14.88 -0.85 -15.60
C MET A 65 -14.85 0.54 -14.97
N SER A 66 -15.87 0.88 -14.19
CA SER A 66 -15.84 2.13 -13.41
C SER A 66 -14.84 2.03 -12.25
N VAL A 67 -14.27 3.18 -11.86
CA VAL A 67 -13.34 3.26 -10.73
C VAL A 67 -14.00 2.78 -9.43
N ALA A 68 -15.29 3.08 -9.22
CA ALA A 68 -16.04 2.64 -8.05
C ALA A 68 -16.13 1.10 -7.96
N VAL A 69 -16.54 0.43 -9.05
CA VAL A 69 -16.58 -1.05 -9.10
C VAL A 69 -15.19 -1.64 -8.94
N GLY A 70 -14.17 -1.02 -9.55
CA GLY A 70 -12.77 -1.40 -9.38
C GLY A 70 -12.31 -1.31 -7.94
N THR A 71 -12.61 -0.22 -7.24
CA THR A 71 -12.31 -0.04 -5.82
C THR A 71 -13.04 -1.08 -4.97
N ALA A 72 -14.30 -1.42 -5.26
CA ALA A 72 -15.02 -2.46 -4.54
C ALA A 72 -14.30 -3.81 -4.64
N ILE A 73 -13.99 -4.25 -5.85
CA ILE A 73 -13.28 -5.52 -6.10
C ILE A 73 -11.88 -5.49 -5.47
N TYR A 74 -11.15 -4.38 -5.62
CA TYR A 74 -9.79 -4.25 -5.10
C TYR A 74 -9.75 -4.30 -3.56
N ASN A 75 -10.80 -3.83 -2.89
CA ASN A 75 -10.93 -3.95 -1.44
C ASN A 75 -11.09 -5.40 -0.97
N CYS A 76 -11.23 -6.40 -1.85
CA CYS A 76 -11.05 -7.80 -1.48
C CYS A 76 -9.58 -8.17 -1.21
N SER A 77 -8.60 -7.31 -1.53
CA SER A 77 -7.16 -7.55 -1.34
C SER A 77 -6.78 -8.08 0.06
N PRO A 78 -7.32 -7.57 1.19
CA PRO A 78 -6.94 -8.09 2.50
C PRO A 78 -7.36 -9.55 2.74
N LEU A 79 -8.27 -10.13 1.93
CA LEU A 79 -8.59 -11.58 1.98
C LEU A 79 -7.36 -12.36 1.53
N PHE A 80 -6.78 -11.93 0.40
CA PHE A 80 -5.57 -12.53 -0.15
C PHE A 80 -4.38 -12.27 0.78
N VAL A 81 -4.28 -11.08 1.37
CA VAL A 81 -3.24 -10.78 2.38
C VAL A 81 -3.36 -11.75 3.55
N TYR A 82 -4.56 -11.97 4.09
CA TYR A 82 -4.77 -12.91 5.19
C TYR A 82 -4.35 -14.33 4.82
N CYS A 83 -4.80 -14.84 3.68
CA CYS A 83 -4.45 -16.18 3.20
C CYS A 83 -2.94 -16.34 2.99
N LEU A 84 -2.29 -15.36 2.36
CA LEU A 84 -0.85 -15.38 2.11
C LEU A 84 -0.04 -15.19 3.39
N SER A 85 -0.47 -14.34 4.32
CA SER A 85 0.16 -14.19 5.63
C SER A 85 0.11 -15.48 6.45
N VAL A 86 -1.01 -16.20 6.42
CA VAL A 86 -1.10 -17.51 7.09
C VAL A 86 -0.17 -18.53 6.43
N CYS A 87 -0.10 -18.56 5.10
CA CYS A 87 0.70 -19.53 4.35
C CYS A 87 2.22 -19.26 4.45
N PHE A 88 2.65 -18.02 4.23
CA PHE A 88 4.07 -17.66 4.12
C PHE A 88 4.68 -17.14 5.43
N LEU A 89 3.88 -16.42 6.23
CA LEU A 89 4.32 -15.84 7.50
C LEU A 89 4.05 -16.78 8.69
N HIS A 90 3.41 -17.94 8.45
CA HIS A 90 3.02 -18.91 9.47
C HIS A 90 2.22 -18.30 10.64
N GLU A 91 1.44 -17.24 10.37
CA GLU A 91 0.56 -16.65 11.38
C GLU A 91 -0.55 -17.64 11.79
N GLN A 92 -0.86 -17.68 13.08
CA GLN A 92 -1.94 -18.54 13.56
C GLN A 92 -3.30 -18.10 13.00
N LEU A 93 -4.02 -19.05 12.41
CA LEU A 93 -5.40 -18.89 11.95
C LEU A 93 -6.30 -18.46 13.11
N SER A 94 -6.69 -17.19 13.09
CA SER A 94 -7.56 -16.60 14.11
C SER A 94 -8.89 -16.27 13.46
N PHE A 95 -9.93 -17.02 13.84
CA PHE A 95 -11.31 -16.75 13.43
C PHE A 95 -11.72 -15.29 13.68
N LYS A 96 -11.11 -14.63 14.68
CA LYS A 96 -11.42 -13.22 14.99
C LYS A 96 -10.77 -12.23 14.01
N LYS A 97 -9.56 -12.53 13.49
CA LYS A 97 -8.93 -11.74 12.42
C LYS A 97 -9.77 -11.83 11.15
N ALA A 98 -10.15 -13.06 10.77
CA ALA A 98 -11.04 -13.29 9.64
C ALA A 98 -12.39 -12.58 9.82
N PHE A 99 -13.00 -12.61 11.01
CA PHE A 99 -14.26 -11.92 11.27
C PHE A 99 -14.14 -10.39 11.16
N GLY A 100 -13.12 -9.77 11.78
CA GLY A 100 -12.91 -8.33 11.69
C GLY A 100 -12.69 -7.88 10.24
N MET A 101 -11.91 -8.66 9.50
CA MET A 101 -11.58 -8.40 8.10
C MET A 101 -12.77 -8.63 7.14
N LEU A 102 -13.61 -9.64 7.37
CA LEU A 102 -14.86 -9.81 6.62
C LEU A 102 -15.87 -8.70 6.95
N THR A 103 -15.92 -8.27 8.22
CA THR A 103 -16.80 -7.16 8.64
C THR A 103 -16.40 -5.85 7.96
N SER A 104 -15.09 -5.56 7.89
CA SER A 104 -14.61 -4.37 7.17
C SER A 104 -14.87 -4.46 5.67
N LEU A 105 -14.66 -5.64 5.06
CA LEU A 105 -14.97 -5.86 3.65
C LEU A 105 -16.44 -5.60 3.33
N LEU A 106 -17.36 -6.15 4.13
CA LEU A 106 -18.80 -5.91 3.98
C LEU A 106 -19.17 -4.44 4.14
N GLY A 107 -18.56 -3.75 5.12
CA GLY A 107 -18.75 -2.32 5.31
C GLY A 107 -18.32 -1.51 4.10
N VAL A 108 -17.15 -1.81 3.53
CA VAL A 108 -16.63 -1.17 2.32
C VAL A 108 -17.55 -1.39 1.13
N MET A 109 -17.97 -2.63 0.87
CA MET A 109 -18.89 -2.94 -0.23
C MET A 109 -20.17 -2.12 -0.11
N LEU A 110 -20.70 -2.01 1.10
CA LEU A 110 -21.91 -1.24 1.37
C LEU A 110 -21.70 0.27 1.20
N VAL A 111 -20.55 0.83 1.58
CA VAL A 111 -20.22 2.23 1.29
C VAL A 111 -20.19 2.47 -0.22
N ILE A 112 -19.42 1.66 -0.96
CA ILE A 112 -19.20 1.88 -2.40
C ILE A 112 -20.50 1.71 -3.20
N MET A 113 -21.33 0.71 -2.88
CA MET A 113 -22.59 0.48 -3.59
C MET A 113 -23.60 1.61 -3.42
N PHE A 114 -23.54 2.35 -2.30
CA PHE A 114 -24.55 3.34 -1.95
C PHE A 114 -24.03 4.79 -1.95
N GLN A 115 -22.73 5.01 -2.16
CA GLN A 115 -22.11 6.35 -2.18
C GLN A 115 -22.59 7.20 -3.34
N ASP A 116 -22.81 6.61 -4.52
CA ASP A 116 -23.17 7.36 -5.75
C ASP A 116 -24.68 7.33 -6.10
N GLY A 117 -25.54 6.82 -5.22
CA GLY A 117 -26.99 6.80 -5.45
C GLY A 117 -27.40 6.00 -6.69
N SER A 118 -27.72 4.71 -6.51
CA SER A 118 -28.43 3.87 -7.49
C SER A 118 -27.77 3.64 -8.87
N ASN A 119 -26.52 3.16 -8.92
CA ASN A 119 -25.94 2.63 -10.16
C ASN A 119 -25.55 1.15 -10.04
N VAL A 120 -26.53 0.28 -9.72
CA VAL A 120 -26.35 -1.18 -9.88
C VAL A 120 -26.05 -1.53 -11.35
N ASP A 121 -26.51 -0.70 -12.30
CA ASP A 121 -26.25 -0.81 -13.74
C ASP A 121 -24.75 -0.74 -14.09
N SER A 122 -23.92 -0.10 -13.25
CA SER A 122 -22.46 -0.06 -13.47
C SER A 122 -21.80 -1.43 -13.29
N ILE A 123 -22.42 -2.33 -12.51
CA ILE A 123 -21.98 -3.73 -12.36
C ILE A 123 -22.39 -4.53 -13.61
N GLU A 124 -23.56 -4.26 -14.19
CA GLU A 124 -24.02 -4.94 -15.42
C GLU A 124 -23.19 -4.57 -16.65
N GLY A 125 -22.66 -3.34 -16.71
CA GLY A 125 -21.74 -2.91 -17.78
C GLY A 125 -20.29 -3.37 -17.61
N THR A 126 -19.94 -4.01 -16.50
CA THR A 126 -18.55 -4.43 -16.22
C THR A 126 -18.22 -5.73 -16.94
N SER A 127 -17.18 -5.71 -17.79
CA SER A 127 -16.68 -6.92 -18.42
C SER A 127 -16.16 -7.91 -17.37
N ILE A 128 -16.58 -9.17 -17.44
CA ILE A 128 -16.09 -10.26 -16.56
C ILE A 128 -14.55 -10.31 -16.59
N VAL A 129 -13.95 -10.08 -17.75
CA VAL A 129 -12.50 -10.04 -17.92
C VAL A 129 -11.88 -8.92 -17.09
N ALA A 130 -12.47 -7.72 -17.11
CA ALA A 130 -11.99 -6.60 -16.31
C ALA A 130 -12.09 -6.92 -14.81
N GLY A 131 -13.20 -7.52 -14.37
CA GLY A 131 -13.38 -7.99 -12.99
C GLY A 131 -12.30 -8.99 -12.57
N LEU A 132 -12.00 -9.98 -13.40
CA LEU A 132 -10.93 -10.96 -13.16
C LEU A 132 -9.55 -10.30 -13.08
N LEU A 133 -9.24 -9.36 -13.98
CA LEU A 133 -7.97 -8.61 -13.96
C LEU A 133 -7.82 -7.82 -12.66
N MET A 134 -8.90 -7.19 -12.17
CA MET A 134 -8.90 -6.46 -10.91
C MET A 134 -8.66 -7.38 -9.70
N VAL A 135 -9.27 -8.57 -9.69
CA VAL A 135 -9.03 -9.59 -8.64
C VAL A 135 -7.58 -10.08 -8.67
N VAL A 136 -7.04 -10.34 -9.86
CA VAL A 136 -5.63 -10.76 -10.03
C VAL A 136 -4.69 -9.67 -9.54
N SER A 137 -4.97 -8.41 -9.86
CA SER A 137 -4.22 -7.26 -9.35
C SER A 137 -4.24 -7.21 -7.82
N ALA A 138 -5.43 -7.33 -7.20
CA ALA A 138 -5.59 -7.33 -5.75
C ALA A 138 -4.81 -8.46 -5.05
N ALA A 139 -4.75 -9.65 -5.68
CA ALA A 139 -3.99 -10.79 -5.19
C ALA A 139 -2.47 -10.59 -5.33
N LEU A 140 -2.00 -10.03 -6.45
CA LEU A 140 -0.57 -9.72 -6.64
C LEU A 140 -0.10 -8.61 -5.70
N TYR A 141 -0.93 -7.59 -5.47
CA TYR A 141 -0.64 -6.53 -4.50
C TYR A 141 -0.57 -7.08 -3.07
N ALA A 142 -1.47 -8.00 -2.71
CA ALA A 142 -1.38 -8.72 -1.45
C ALA A 142 -0.07 -9.52 -1.35
N GLY A 143 0.33 -10.19 -2.44
CA GLY A 143 1.61 -10.87 -2.57
C GLY A 143 2.80 -9.94 -2.37
N TYR A 144 2.77 -8.73 -2.92
CA TYR A 144 3.77 -7.69 -2.69
C TYR A 144 3.88 -7.32 -1.21
N GLN A 145 2.76 -7.08 -0.52
CA GLN A 145 2.77 -6.71 0.90
C GLN A 145 3.36 -7.82 1.79
N VAL A 146 2.95 -9.07 1.56
CA VAL A 146 3.44 -10.23 2.31
C VAL A 146 4.90 -10.52 1.99
N SER A 147 5.30 -10.45 0.71
CA SER A 147 6.70 -10.63 0.29
C SER A 147 7.61 -9.54 0.86
N LEU A 148 7.14 -8.29 0.90
CA LEU A 148 7.87 -7.18 1.51
C LEU A 148 8.12 -7.46 2.99
N ARG A 149 7.09 -7.90 3.72
CA ARG A 149 7.24 -8.28 5.14
C ARG A 149 8.19 -9.46 5.33
N LEU A 150 8.11 -10.47 4.46
CA LEU A 150 8.95 -11.66 4.53
C LEU A 150 10.43 -11.36 4.23
N MET A 151 10.72 -10.51 3.24
CA MET A 151 12.09 -10.17 2.84
C MET A 151 12.81 -9.29 3.87
N VAL A 152 12.08 -8.40 4.54
CA VAL A 152 12.61 -7.55 5.61
C VAL A 152 12.90 -8.38 6.87
N GLY A 153 12.05 -9.37 7.17
CA GLY A 153 12.15 -10.16 8.40
C GLY A 153 11.59 -9.44 9.62
N GLU A 154 11.38 -10.17 10.71
CA GLU A 154 10.81 -9.62 11.95
C GLU A 154 11.79 -8.71 12.71
N ASP A 155 13.09 -9.00 12.63
CA ASP A 155 14.14 -8.35 13.42
C ASP A 155 14.66 -7.02 12.84
N PHE A 156 14.45 -6.75 11.54
CA PHE A 156 15.05 -5.61 10.84
C PHE A 156 14.05 -4.49 10.56
N THR A 157 13.53 -3.84 11.60
CA THR A 157 12.53 -2.75 11.47
C THR A 157 13.16 -1.34 11.46
N HIS A 158 14.33 -1.19 10.84
CA HIS A 158 14.96 0.13 10.72
C HIS A 158 14.28 0.97 9.63
N SER A 159 13.62 2.05 10.04
CA SER A 159 12.93 3.00 9.17
C SER A 159 13.72 3.45 7.93
N PRO A 160 15.03 3.77 8.00
CA PRO A 160 15.75 4.19 6.80
C PRO A 160 15.95 3.07 5.79
N THR A 161 16.17 1.83 6.25
CA THR A 161 16.30 0.67 5.34
C THR A 161 15.01 0.38 4.59
N LEU A 162 13.85 0.55 5.25
CA LEU A 162 12.54 0.43 4.62
C LEU A 162 12.29 1.55 3.60
N LEU A 163 12.70 2.78 3.91
CA LEU A 163 12.55 3.90 2.98
C LEU A 163 13.50 3.77 1.78
N MET A 164 14.72 3.27 1.99
CA MET A 164 15.64 2.92 0.92
C MET A 164 15.08 1.82 0.02
N LEU A 165 14.49 0.76 0.61
CA LEU A 165 13.84 -0.31 -0.15
C LEU A 165 12.73 0.24 -1.05
N ALA A 166 11.85 1.10 -0.52
CA ALA A 166 10.79 1.73 -1.29
C ALA A 166 11.33 2.67 -2.38
N GLY A 167 12.39 3.43 -2.08
CA GLY A 167 13.06 4.28 -3.06
C GLY A 167 13.67 3.49 -4.21
N PHE A 168 14.36 2.38 -3.91
CA PHE A 168 14.92 1.48 -4.93
C PHE A 168 13.85 0.77 -5.73
N CYS A 169 12.75 0.34 -5.09
CA CYS A 169 11.59 -0.21 -5.78
C CYS A 169 11.05 0.78 -6.83
N GLY A 170 10.96 2.06 -6.46
CA GLY A 170 10.64 3.13 -7.41
C GLY A 170 11.65 3.24 -8.55
N LEU A 171 12.95 3.16 -8.25
CA LEU A 171 13.99 3.28 -9.28
C LEU A 171 13.87 2.17 -10.35
N PHE A 172 13.55 0.94 -9.92
CA PHE A 172 13.32 -0.18 -10.84
C PHE A 172 12.04 -0.07 -11.66
N THR A 173 11.06 0.73 -11.24
CA THR A 173 9.84 1.01 -12.03
C THR A 173 10.05 2.03 -13.14
N ILE A 174 11.14 2.81 -13.14
CA ILE A 174 11.40 3.84 -14.17
C ILE A 174 11.63 3.26 -15.56
N PRO A 175 12.50 2.24 -15.77
CA PRO A 175 12.70 1.69 -17.11
C PRO A 175 11.43 1.11 -17.73
N PRO A 176 10.61 0.31 -17.02
CA PRO A 176 9.31 -0.13 -17.53
C PRO A 176 8.34 1.01 -17.81
N TRP A 177 8.34 2.07 -17.00
CA TRP A 177 7.49 3.23 -17.23
C TRP A 177 7.89 4.01 -18.49
N ILE A 178 9.20 4.23 -18.71
CA ILE A 178 9.72 4.87 -19.92
C ILE A 178 9.41 4.01 -21.15
N LEU A 179 9.67 2.71 -21.07
CA LEU A 179 9.40 1.77 -22.15
C LEU A 179 7.90 1.70 -22.46
N GLY A 180 7.04 1.62 -21.44
CA GLY A 180 5.59 1.63 -21.59
C GLY A 180 5.08 2.92 -22.22
N SER A 181 5.58 4.07 -21.79
CA SER A 181 5.23 5.38 -22.35
C SER A 181 5.65 5.49 -23.83
N PHE A 182 6.84 4.99 -24.18
CA PHE A 182 7.33 4.99 -25.55
C PHE A 182 6.55 4.02 -26.44
N LEU A 183 6.22 2.82 -25.93
CA LEU A 183 5.40 1.84 -26.64
C LEU A 183 3.98 2.33 -26.90
N MET A 184 3.38 3.07 -25.95
CA MET A 184 2.07 3.69 -26.12
C MET A 184 2.12 4.84 -27.15
N ALA A 185 3.17 5.65 -27.11
CA ALA A 185 3.39 6.76 -28.05
C ALA A 185 3.60 6.31 -29.51
N GLU A 186 4.28 5.18 -29.71
CA GLU A 186 4.60 4.61 -31.03
C GLU A 186 3.67 3.44 -31.41
N SER A 187 2.56 3.23 -30.69
CA SER A 187 1.70 2.08 -30.93
C SER A 187 0.93 2.20 -32.25
N PRO A 188 1.00 1.18 -33.14
CA PRO A 188 0.24 1.16 -34.40
C PRO A 188 -1.25 0.87 -34.21
N PHE A 189 -1.73 0.71 -32.97
CA PHE A 189 -3.13 0.45 -32.65
C PHE A 189 -3.81 1.75 -32.18
N PRO A 190 -4.87 2.23 -32.87
CA PRO A 190 -5.57 3.47 -32.52
C PRO A 190 -6.18 3.49 -31.10
N LEU A 191 -6.33 2.33 -30.46
CA LEU A 191 -6.88 2.17 -29.12
C LEU A 191 -5.84 2.32 -28.00
N LEU A 192 -4.54 2.25 -28.33
CA LEU A 192 -3.42 2.43 -27.39
C LEU A 192 -2.72 3.79 -27.57
N TYR A 193 -3.17 4.60 -28.53
CA TYR A 193 -2.60 5.91 -28.77
C TYR A 193 -3.10 6.90 -27.72
N GLU A 194 -2.30 7.08 -26.67
CA GLU A 194 -2.53 8.10 -25.67
C GLU A 194 -1.56 9.25 -25.93
N SER A 195 -2.10 10.44 -26.19
CA SER A 195 -1.25 11.63 -26.30
C SER A 195 -0.61 11.87 -24.94
N LEU A 196 0.72 11.89 -24.88
CA LEU A 196 1.51 12.36 -23.74
C LEU A 196 1.28 13.87 -23.54
N GLY A 197 0.07 14.22 -23.12
CA GLY A 197 -0.35 15.57 -22.80
C GLY A 197 -0.33 15.77 -21.30
N LEU A 198 0.50 16.69 -20.83
CA LEU A 198 0.28 17.26 -19.50
C LEU A 198 -1.06 18.01 -19.50
N PRO A 199 -1.79 18.04 -18.37
CA PRO A 199 -3.02 18.79 -18.28
C PRO A 199 -2.76 20.25 -18.68
N GLY A 200 -3.44 20.72 -19.73
CA GLY A 200 -3.26 22.08 -20.26
C GLY A 200 -3.84 23.18 -19.35
N THR A 201 -4.60 22.80 -18.32
CA THR A 201 -5.18 23.70 -17.33
C THR A 201 -4.26 23.83 -16.11
N GLY A 202 -4.08 25.06 -15.62
CA GLY A 202 -3.28 25.31 -14.42
C GLY A 202 -3.81 24.56 -13.18
N GLU A 203 -5.13 24.43 -13.06
CA GLU A 203 -5.78 23.64 -12.02
C GLU A 203 -5.42 22.15 -12.11
N GLY A 204 -5.37 21.58 -13.32
CA GLY A 204 -5.00 20.19 -13.53
C GLY A 204 -3.55 19.91 -13.14
N ILE A 205 -2.63 20.85 -13.41
CA ILE A 205 -1.24 20.74 -12.95
C ILE A 205 -1.16 20.78 -11.42
N VAL A 206 -1.92 21.65 -10.76
CA VAL A 206 -1.96 21.73 -9.29
C VAL A 206 -2.47 20.42 -8.68
N LEU A 207 -3.57 19.88 -9.21
CA LEU A 207 -4.13 18.58 -8.78
C LEU A 207 -3.13 17.44 -9.00
N LEU A 208 -2.44 17.41 -10.13
CA LEU A 208 -1.43 16.41 -10.45
C LEU A 208 -0.25 16.47 -9.46
N VAL A 209 0.26 17.67 -9.18
CA VAL A 209 1.36 17.87 -8.21
C VAL A 209 0.92 17.45 -6.81
N LEU A 210 -0.27 17.86 -6.38
CA LEU A 210 -0.81 17.50 -5.07
C LEU A 210 -0.97 15.99 -4.93
N CYS A 211 -1.57 15.33 -5.91
CA CYS A 211 -1.70 13.87 -5.95
C CYS A 211 -0.33 13.19 -5.93
N GLY A 212 0.64 13.70 -6.69
CA GLY A 212 2.01 13.20 -6.68
C GLY A 212 2.69 13.28 -5.31
N ILE A 213 2.52 14.40 -4.59
CA ILE A 213 3.05 14.56 -3.23
C ILE A 213 2.39 13.57 -2.26
N LEU A 214 1.05 13.46 -2.29
CA LEU A 214 0.31 12.52 -1.45
C LEU A 214 0.71 11.06 -1.73
N MET A 215 0.94 10.72 -3.00
CA MET A 215 1.43 9.39 -3.39
C MET A 215 2.84 9.13 -2.87
N VAL A 216 3.74 10.12 -2.88
CA VAL A 216 5.08 9.98 -2.28
C VAL A 216 4.99 9.73 -0.78
N VAL A 217 4.10 10.44 -0.08
CA VAL A 217 3.82 10.23 1.34
C VAL A 217 3.30 8.81 1.58
N PHE A 218 2.26 8.38 0.85
CA PHE A 218 1.72 7.02 0.96
C PHE A 218 2.80 5.97 0.73
N CYS A 219 3.61 6.11 -0.31
CA CYS A 219 4.71 5.21 -0.63
C CYS A 219 5.79 5.13 0.46
N ALA A 220 6.00 6.21 1.22
CA ALA A 220 6.95 6.23 2.34
C ALA A 220 6.40 5.50 3.56
N PHE A 221 5.13 5.76 3.89
CA PHE A 221 4.49 5.22 5.09
C PHE A 221 4.03 3.77 4.92
N GLN A 222 3.73 3.32 3.71
CA GLN A 222 3.25 1.96 3.45
C GLN A 222 4.20 0.85 3.93
N PRO A 223 5.49 0.82 3.56
CA PRO A 223 6.42 -0.21 4.04
C PRO A 223 6.65 -0.11 5.57
N LEU A 224 6.63 1.10 6.12
CA LEU A 224 6.73 1.33 7.57
C LEU A 224 5.53 0.73 8.29
N ALA A 225 4.31 1.00 7.80
CA ALA A 225 3.07 0.47 8.35
C ALA A 225 3.06 -1.07 8.30
N ILE A 226 3.40 -1.68 7.15
CA ILE A 226 3.47 -3.14 6.98
C ILE A 226 4.43 -3.78 7.99
N CYS A 227 5.59 -3.16 8.21
CA CYS A 227 6.61 -3.74 9.11
C CYS A 227 6.34 -3.47 10.59
N TRP A 228 5.75 -2.32 10.95
CA TRP A 228 5.40 -1.99 12.34
C TRP A 228 4.12 -2.65 12.82
N THR A 229 3.19 -2.91 11.91
CA THR A 229 1.91 -3.52 12.25
C THR A 229 1.86 -4.96 11.75
N SER A 230 1.13 -5.23 10.69
CA SER A 230 1.19 -6.45 9.91
C SER A 230 0.65 -6.12 8.52
N PRO A 231 0.97 -6.92 7.48
CA PRO A 231 0.38 -6.74 6.15
C PRO A 231 -1.15 -6.65 6.20
N LEU A 232 -1.79 -7.48 7.04
CA LEU A 232 -3.24 -7.50 7.20
C LEU A 232 -3.78 -6.24 7.86
N GLU A 233 -3.18 -5.80 8.98
CA GLU A 233 -3.57 -4.59 9.69
C GLU A 233 -3.42 -3.36 8.80
N THR A 234 -2.31 -3.23 8.07
CA THR A 234 -2.11 -2.13 7.11
C THR A 234 -3.16 -2.16 6.00
N SER A 235 -3.42 -3.34 5.41
CA SER A 235 -4.37 -3.44 4.30
C SER A 235 -5.81 -3.13 4.74
N VAL A 236 -6.24 -3.58 5.93
CA VAL A 236 -7.56 -3.20 6.48
C VAL A 236 -7.57 -1.74 6.93
N GLY A 237 -6.45 -1.22 7.44
CA GLY A 237 -6.27 0.20 7.76
C GLY A 237 -6.44 1.12 6.55
N CYS A 238 -5.96 0.72 5.37
CA CYS A 238 -6.22 1.45 4.13
C CYS A 238 -7.72 1.52 3.79
N MET A 239 -8.52 0.53 4.18
CA MET A 239 -9.98 0.54 3.95
C MET A 239 -10.69 1.64 4.75
N LEU A 240 -10.11 2.09 5.88
CA LEU A 240 -10.64 3.24 6.64
C LEU A 240 -10.55 4.55 5.85
N MET A 241 -9.80 4.60 4.75
CA MET A 241 -9.78 5.76 3.88
C MET A 241 -11.16 6.03 3.27
N LEU A 242 -11.99 5.00 3.02
CA LEU A 242 -13.33 5.17 2.45
C LEU A 242 -14.29 5.95 3.35
N PRO A 243 -14.52 5.57 4.63
CA PRO A 243 -15.35 6.37 5.51
C PRO A 243 -14.76 7.75 5.77
N VAL A 244 -13.43 7.88 5.83
CA VAL A 244 -12.77 9.20 5.97
C VAL A 244 -13.03 10.07 4.74
N SER A 245 -12.94 9.51 3.52
CA SER A 245 -13.28 10.18 2.27
C SER A 245 -14.74 10.61 2.27
N GLY A 246 -15.66 9.75 2.71
CA GLY A 246 -17.07 10.10 2.83
C GLY A 246 -17.31 11.27 3.78
N ILE A 247 -16.62 11.31 4.92
CA ILE A 247 -16.68 12.46 5.85
C ILE A 247 -16.16 13.74 5.18
N MET A 248 -15.05 13.65 4.43
CA MET A 248 -14.52 14.81 3.70
C MET A 248 -15.46 15.29 2.61
N ASP A 249 -16.08 14.38 1.86
CA ASP A 249 -17.07 14.70 0.83
C ASP A 249 -18.29 15.41 1.42
N THR A 250 -18.76 15.00 2.60
CA THR A 250 -19.87 15.68 3.29
C THR A 250 -19.49 17.10 3.70
N MET A 251 -18.28 17.29 4.23
CA MET A 251 -17.82 18.58 4.72
C MET A 251 -17.59 19.58 3.58
N VAL A 252 -17.10 19.11 2.43
CA VAL A 252 -16.74 19.97 1.30
C VAL A 252 -17.92 20.20 0.36
N HIS A 253 -18.71 19.18 0.05
CA HIS A 253 -19.75 19.23 -0.99
C HIS A 253 -21.19 19.31 -0.42
N HIS A 254 -21.37 19.29 0.91
CA HIS A 254 -22.68 19.26 1.58
C HIS A 254 -23.63 18.16 1.05
N THR A 255 -23.08 17.05 0.57
CA THR A 255 -23.85 15.92 0.04
C THR A 255 -24.55 15.18 1.17
N VAL A 256 -25.80 14.78 0.95
CA VAL A 256 -26.55 13.94 1.89
C VAL A 256 -26.23 12.47 1.63
N PHE A 257 -25.51 11.84 2.57
CA PHE A 257 -25.24 10.40 2.51
C PHE A 257 -26.49 9.56 2.75
N SER A 258 -26.62 8.46 2.02
CA SER A 258 -27.57 7.40 2.36
C SER A 258 -27.27 6.84 3.75
N TRP A 259 -28.31 6.46 4.50
CA TRP A 259 -28.17 5.80 5.79
C TRP A 259 -27.30 4.51 5.69
N GLN A 260 -27.30 3.88 4.52
CA GLN A 260 -26.46 2.73 4.20
C GLN A 260 -24.98 3.09 4.33
N CYS A 261 -24.51 4.19 3.71
CA CYS A 261 -23.10 4.59 3.79
C CYS A 261 -22.64 4.82 5.25
N ILE A 262 -23.53 5.31 6.12
CA ILE A 262 -23.25 5.47 7.55
C ILE A 262 -23.05 4.10 8.21
N VAL A 263 -23.96 3.16 7.97
CA VAL A 263 -23.85 1.78 8.49
C VAL A 263 -22.60 1.08 7.95
N GLY A 264 -22.31 1.25 6.66
CA GLY A 264 -21.09 0.74 6.03
C GLY A 264 -19.83 1.30 6.68
N SER A 265 -19.79 2.60 6.92
CA SER A 265 -18.68 3.27 7.62
C SER A 265 -18.47 2.74 9.03
N LEU A 266 -19.56 2.55 9.79
CA LEU A 266 -19.51 1.96 11.13
C LEU A 266 -19.02 0.50 11.11
N LEU A 267 -19.41 -0.29 10.10
CA LEU A 267 -18.91 -1.66 9.90
C LEU A 267 -17.40 -1.68 9.61
N VAL A 268 -16.91 -0.78 8.76
CA VAL A 268 -15.45 -0.64 8.49
C VAL A 268 -14.69 -0.31 9.76
N MET A 269 -15.15 0.70 10.51
CA MET A 269 -14.53 1.10 11.78
C MET A 269 -14.58 -0.02 12.82
N GLY A 270 -15.73 -0.70 12.95
CA GLY A 270 -15.92 -1.82 13.86
C GLY A 270 -15.02 -3.01 13.52
N GLY A 271 -14.89 -3.35 12.25
CA GLY A 271 -14.01 -4.42 11.76
C GLY A 271 -12.54 -4.16 12.11
N PHE A 272 -12.07 -2.92 11.92
CA PHE A 272 -10.72 -2.51 12.29
C PHE A 272 -10.49 -2.51 13.81
N VAL A 273 -11.45 -2.03 14.61
CA VAL A 273 -11.35 -2.09 16.09
C VAL A 273 -11.26 -3.53 16.58
N ILE A 274 -12.03 -4.46 15.99
CA ILE A 274 -11.96 -5.90 16.32
C ILE A 274 -10.57 -6.47 16.01
N LEU A 275 -9.97 -6.05 14.90
CA LEU A 275 -8.63 -6.46 14.48
C LEU A 275 -7.58 -5.96 15.49
N GLU A 276 -7.59 -4.67 15.81
CA GLU A 276 -6.64 -4.01 16.71
C GLU A 276 -6.76 -4.47 18.18
N ALA A 277 -7.99 -4.69 18.66
CA ALA A 277 -8.25 -5.11 20.04
C ALA A 277 -7.59 -6.46 20.40
N ARG A 278 -7.18 -7.25 19.41
CA ARG A 278 -6.46 -8.51 19.62
C ARG A 278 -4.98 -8.32 19.92
N LYS A 279 -4.33 -7.33 19.33
CA LYS A 279 -2.89 -7.08 19.50
C LYS A 279 -2.52 -6.83 20.97
N LYS A 280 -3.42 -6.18 21.72
CA LYS A 280 -3.28 -5.95 23.17
C LYS A 280 -3.36 -7.20 24.05
N LYS A 281 -3.90 -8.32 23.57
CA LYS A 281 -4.11 -9.54 24.38
C LYS A 281 -2.97 -10.56 24.29
N SER A 282 -1.98 -10.36 23.42
CA SER A 282 -0.89 -11.30 23.15
C SER A 282 0.49 -10.84 23.64
N MET A 283 0.58 -9.89 24.58
CA MET A 283 1.83 -9.67 25.31
C MET A 283 1.93 -10.70 26.45
N PRO A 284 2.97 -11.56 26.48
CA PRO A 284 3.33 -12.27 27.70
C PRO A 284 3.68 -11.22 28.77
N LYS A 285 3.23 -11.44 30.00
CA LYS A 285 3.73 -10.67 31.16
C LYS A 285 5.27 -10.77 31.16
N PRO A 286 6.01 -9.69 31.47
CA PRO A 286 7.43 -9.81 31.72
C PRO A 286 7.63 -10.83 32.84
N GLN A 287 8.34 -11.90 32.52
CA GLN A 287 8.81 -12.86 33.50
C GLN A 287 9.97 -12.15 34.21
N ASP A 288 9.75 -11.75 35.46
CA ASP A 288 10.78 -11.16 36.31
C ASP A 288 12.01 -12.08 36.30
N SER A 289 13.14 -11.49 35.95
CA SER A 289 14.46 -12.09 35.96
C SER A 289 14.93 -12.26 37.40
N ASP A 290 14.77 -13.45 37.99
CA ASP A 290 15.61 -13.88 39.11
C ASP A 290 16.94 -14.39 38.54
N VAL A 291 17.83 -13.43 38.23
CA VAL A 291 19.26 -13.71 38.04
C VAL A 291 19.96 -13.26 39.33
N THR A 292 19.95 -14.14 40.32
CA THR A 292 20.79 -13.99 41.52
C THR A 292 22.23 -14.33 41.13
N PHE A 293 22.98 -13.32 40.69
CA PHE A 293 24.44 -13.37 40.71
C PHE A 293 24.93 -13.18 42.16
N SER A 294 25.71 -14.13 42.66
CA SER A 294 26.70 -13.85 43.70
C SER A 294 27.90 -14.80 43.57
N PRO A 295 29.09 -14.34 43.99
CA PRO A 295 30.31 -14.47 43.21
C PRO A 295 31.22 -15.59 43.71
N CYS A 296 32.23 -15.93 42.90
CA CYS A 296 33.39 -16.71 43.31
C CYS A 296 33.97 -16.26 44.66
N ALA A 297 34.21 -17.25 45.52
CA ALA A 297 35.33 -17.29 46.46
C ALA A 297 35.90 -18.73 46.42
#